data_AF-A0A8X6XVV7-F1
#
_entry.id   AF-A0A8X6XVV7-F1
#
_cell.length_a   1.000
_cell.length_b   1.000
_cell.length_c   1.000
_cell.angle_alpha   90.00
_cell.angle_beta   90.00
_cell.angle_gamma   90.00
#
_symmetry.space_group_name_H-M   'P 1'
#
loop_
_entity.id
_entity.type
_entity.pdbx_description
1 polymer ?
#
loop_
_entity_poly.entity_id
_entity_poly.type
_entity_poly.pdbx_seq_one_letter_code
_entity_poly.pdbx_strand_id
1 'polypeptide(L)'
;MPSQCYRCQEFYHHSRLCNRAPKCLKCSGSHLTADCKKSTKSPAKCANCGGPHPANFSGCPSNPVNRKQQKKQPNKNIWTEKAKELAQKSTPLQQKPSYAAAVGNNTPSKINTFDAKSIMQQMALMMT
;
A
#
# COMPACT_ATOMS: atom_id res chain seq x y z
N MET A 1 21.87 15.90 -7.09
CA MET A 1 22.13 15.18 -5.81
C MET A 1 22.19 16.21 -4.70
N PRO A 2 21.58 15.98 -3.52
CA PRO A 2 21.68 16.95 -2.42
C PRO A 2 23.15 17.12 -2.02
N SER A 3 23.59 18.37 -1.91
CA SER A 3 24.98 18.70 -1.55
C SER A 3 25.28 18.25 -0.12
N GLN A 4 26.44 17.63 0.09
CA GLN A 4 26.99 17.41 1.42
C GLN A 4 27.84 18.62 1.80
N CYS A 5 27.59 19.15 3.00
CA CYS A 5 28.38 20.24 3.55
C CYS A 5 29.71 19.71 4.11
N TYR A 6 30.84 20.20 3.59
CA TYR A 6 32.18 19.79 4.07
C TYR A 6 32.53 20.33 5.46
N ARG A 7 31.77 21.30 5.99
CA ARG A 7 31.95 21.83 7.35
C ARG A 7 31.29 20.94 8.39
N CYS A 8 29.99 20.62 8.25
CA CYS A 8 29.25 19.86 9.26
C CYS A 8 28.85 18.43 8.85
N GLN A 9 29.20 17.99 7.64
CA GLN A 9 28.93 16.66 7.04
C GLN A 9 27.46 16.31 6.75
N GLU A 10 26.51 17.18 7.11
CA GLU A 10 25.09 17.04 6.80
C GLU A 10 24.76 17.43 5.35
N PHE A 11 23.58 17.04 4.88
CA PHE A 11 23.12 17.27 3.52
C PHE A 11 22.25 18.54 3.42
N TYR A 12 21.90 18.91 2.18
CA TYR A 12 20.92 19.95 1.82
C TYR A 12 21.34 21.41 2.04
N HIS A 13 22.65 21.66 2.13
CA HIS A 13 23.18 23.03 2.13
C HIS A 13 24.65 23.04 1.68
N HIS A 14 25.18 24.22 1.38
CA HIS A 14 26.56 24.43 0.97
C HIS A 14 27.43 24.89 2.15
N SER A 15 28.70 24.50 2.17
CA SER A 15 29.64 24.87 3.24
C SER A 15 29.78 26.39 3.43
N ARG A 16 29.67 27.17 2.34
CA ARG A 16 29.79 28.64 2.37
C ARG A 16 28.72 29.33 3.20
N LEU A 17 27.55 28.71 3.35
CA LEU A 17 26.40 29.24 4.11
C LEU A 17 26.19 28.48 5.43
N CYS A 18 27.10 27.56 5.78
CA CYS A 18 26.95 26.74 6.96
C CYS A 18 27.48 27.47 8.19
N ASN A 19 26.65 27.65 9.22
CA ASN A 19 27.01 28.19 10.54
C ASN A 19 27.09 27.12 11.66
N ARG A 20 26.77 25.85 11.37
CA ARG A 20 26.80 24.72 12.34
C ARG A 20 28.22 24.36 12.81
N ALA A 21 28.37 23.73 13.98
CA ALA A 21 29.68 23.27 14.44
C ALA A 21 30.36 22.34 13.41
N PRO A 22 31.70 22.44 13.22
CA PRO A 22 32.39 21.59 12.28
C PRO A 22 32.37 20.14 12.76
N LYS A 23 32.28 19.21 11.81
CA LYS A 23 32.43 17.77 12.05
C LYS A 23 33.46 17.20 11.09
N CYS A 24 34.37 16.41 11.64
CA CYS A 24 35.39 15.73 10.86
C CYS A 24 34.75 14.63 10.01
N LEU A 25 35.02 14.66 8.70
CA LEU A 25 34.57 13.66 7.72
C LEU A 25 34.91 12.22 8.13
N LYS A 26 36.06 12.06 8.79
CA LYS A 26 36.67 10.76 9.07
C LYS A 26 36.30 10.19 10.44
N CYS A 27 36.26 11.02 11.47
CA CYS A 27 36.13 10.54 12.86
C CYS A 27 34.91 11.07 13.60
N SER A 28 34.08 11.90 12.96
CA SER A 28 32.90 12.55 13.55
C SER A 28 33.19 13.50 14.72
N GLY A 29 34.46 13.84 14.98
CA GLY A 29 34.85 14.78 16.03
C GLY A 29 34.54 16.24 15.68
N SER A 30 34.44 17.08 16.71
CA SER A 30 34.09 18.51 16.62
C SER A 30 35.23 19.40 16.11
N HIS A 31 35.77 19.09 14.93
CA HIS A 31 36.84 19.83 14.25
C HIS A 31 36.71 19.69 12.73
N LEU A 32 37.40 20.52 11.95
CA LEU A 32 37.46 20.34 10.50
C LEU A 32 38.30 19.11 10.15
N THR A 33 38.04 18.50 8.99
CA THR A 33 38.82 17.34 8.53
C THR A 33 40.31 17.64 8.41
N ALA A 34 40.68 18.88 8.09
CA ALA A 34 42.07 19.34 8.00
C ALA A 34 42.81 19.27 9.36
N ASP A 35 42.09 19.45 10.46
CA ASP A 35 42.66 19.46 11.82
C ASP A 35 42.66 18.05 12.46
N CYS A 36 42.32 17.02 11.69
CA CYS A 36 42.14 15.68 12.23
C CYS A 36 43.48 15.02 12.56
N LYS A 37 43.75 14.82 13.85
CA LYS A 37 44.96 14.13 14.34
C LYS A 37 44.91 12.60 14.18
N LYS A 38 43.80 12.02 13.74
CA LYS A 38 43.70 10.56 13.56
C LYS A 38 44.46 10.11 12.32
N SER A 39 45.41 9.19 12.48
CA SER A 39 46.16 8.53 11.41
C SER A 39 45.25 7.96 10.31
N THR A 40 45.66 8.03 9.04
CA THR A 40 44.94 7.48 7.86
C THR A 40 44.54 6.02 8.02
N LYS A 41 45.29 5.24 8.81
CA LYS A 41 45.02 3.82 9.09
C LYS A 41 43.94 3.58 10.15
N SER A 42 43.55 4.59 10.92
CA SER A 42 42.54 4.42 11.98
C SER A 42 41.14 4.21 11.37
N PRO A 43 40.29 3.35 11.97
CA PRO A 43 38.90 3.19 11.53
C PRO A 43 38.16 4.53 11.47
N ALA A 44 37.40 4.72 10.38
CA ALA A 44 36.53 5.86 10.23
C ALA A 44 35.23 5.68 11.03
N LYS A 45 34.59 6.79 11.37
CA LYS A 45 33.25 6.84 11.95
C LYS A 45 32.44 7.85 11.13
N CYS A 46 31.26 7.44 10.69
CA CYS A 46 30.38 8.29 9.91
C CYS A 46 29.70 9.32 10.81
N ALA A 47 29.71 10.60 10.42
CA ALA A 47 29.02 11.65 11.16
C ALA A 47 27.48 11.57 11.07
N ASN A 48 26.95 10.86 10.06
CA ASN A 48 25.52 10.81 9.72
C ASN A 48 24.81 9.51 10.13
N CYS A 49 25.51 8.37 10.14
CA CYS A 49 24.93 7.07 10.53
C CYS A 49 25.71 6.37 11.65
N GLY A 50 26.90 6.88 12.03
CA GLY A 50 27.75 6.24 13.04
C GLY A 50 28.52 4.99 12.57
N GLY A 51 28.29 4.51 11.35
CA GLY A 51 28.93 3.31 10.80
C GLY A 51 30.44 3.43 10.52
N PRO A 52 31.13 2.30 10.25
CA PRO A 52 32.59 2.22 10.10
C PRO A 52 33.08 2.68 8.71
N HIS A 53 32.68 3.88 8.30
CA HIS A 53 33.04 4.49 7.02
C HIS A 53 33.03 6.02 7.14
N PRO A 54 33.73 6.77 6.26
CA PRO A 54 33.67 8.23 6.28
C PRO A 54 32.26 8.75 5.94
N ALA A 55 31.97 10.00 6.30
CA ALA A 55 30.63 10.57 6.11
C ALA A 55 30.22 10.75 4.63
N ASN A 56 31.18 10.77 3.69
CA ASN A 56 30.97 10.87 2.25
C ASN A 56 30.87 9.52 1.53
N PHE A 57 30.88 8.41 2.27
CA PHE A 57 30.76 7.08 1.68
C PHE A 57 29.43 6.95 0.91
N SER A 58 29.51 6.63 -0.39
CA SER A 58 28.35 6.59 -1.29
C SER A 58 27.30 5.59 -0.84
N GLY A 59 27.70 4.45 -0.27
CA GLY A 59 26.83 3.40 0.26
C GLY A 59 26.25 3.67 1.66
N CYS A 60 26.48 4.85 2.25
CA CYS A 60 25.94 5.18 3.57
C CYS A 60 24.39 5.12 3.57
N PRO A 61 23.74 4.45 4.53
CA PRO A 61 22.27 4.40 4.60
C PRO A 61 21.65 5.77 4.90
N SER A 62 22.40 6.68 5.53
CA SER A 62 21.98 8.08 5.75
C SER A 62 22.18 8.97 4.51
N ASN A 63 22.80 8.48 3.43
CA ASN A 63 22.91 9.22 2.19
C ASN A 63 21.50 9.40 1.57
N PRO A 64 21.05 10.64 1.31
CA PRO A 64 19.72 10.89 0.74
C PRO A 64 19.43 10.15 -0.57
N VAL A 65 20.46 9.86 -1.38
CA VAL A 65 20.31 9.10 -2.62
C VAL A 65 19.82 7.69 -2.34
N ASN A 66 20.36 7.06 -1.29
CA ASN A 66 20.04 5.68 -0.91
C ASN A 66 18.70 5.61 -0.14
N ARG A 67 18.38 6.63 0.66
CA ARG A 67 17.10 6.67 1.40
C ARG A 67 15.87 6.71 0.50
N LYS A 68 15.94 7.37 -0.67
CA LYS A 68 14.80 7.40 -1.62
C LYS A 68 14.48 6.02 -2.18
N GLN A 69 15.47 5.14 -2.29
CA GLN A 69 15.27 3.77 -2.75
C GLN A 69 14.61 2.91 -1.66
N GLN A 70 14.95 3.12 -0.39
CA GLN A 70 14.36 2.40 0.75
C GLN A 70 12.89 2.75 1.02
N LYS A 71 12.44 3.97 0.66
CA LYS A 71 11.04 4.38 0.81
C LYS A 71 10.09 3.79 -0.23
N LYS A 72 10.58 3.03 -1.21
CA LYS A 72 9.74 2.12 -2.00
C LYS A 72 9.44 0.87 -1.17
N GLN A 73 8.80 1.04 0.00
CA GLN A 73 8.13 -0.11 0.59
C GLN A 73 7.00 -0.52 -0.36
N PRO A 74 6.80 -1.82 -0.63
CA PRO A 74 5.62 -2.25 -1.37
C PRO A 74 4.41 -1.69 -0.63
N ASN A 75 3.54 -1.00 -1.36
CA ASN A 75 2.27 -0.52 -0.82
C ASN A 75 1.50 -1.74 -0.31
N LYS A 76 1.58 -2.03 0.99
CA LYS A 76 0.68 -2.97 1.66
C LYS A 76 -0.66 -2.26 1.74
N ASN A 77 -1.39 -2.30 0.63
CA ASN A 77 -2.77 -1.82 0.60
C ASN A 77 -3.58 -2.77 1.50
N ILE A 78 -3.90 -2.28 2.70
CA ILE A 78 -4.68 -2.99 3.73
C ILE A 78 -5.97 -3.61 3.15
N TRP A 79 -6.50 -3.01 2.09
CA TRP A 79 -7.63 -3.50 1.31
C TRP A 79 -7.40 -4.83 0.59
N THR A 80 -6.20 -5.14 0.08
CA THR A 80 -5.95 -6.42 -0.62
C THR A 80 -5.74 -7.59 0.33
N GLU A 81 -5.09 -7.35 1.48
CA GLU A 81 -4.93 -8.36 2.53
C GLU A 81 -6.31 -8.75 3.10
N LYS A 82 -7.15 -7.75 3.40
CA LYS A 82 -8.52 -7.97 3.87
C LYS A 82 -9.41 -8.63 2.80
N ALA A 83 -9.24 -8.27 1.52
CA ALA A 83 -9.95 -8.93 0.42
C ALA A 83 -9.52 -10.38 0.20
N LYS A 84 -8.22 -10.70 0.38
CA LYS A 84 -7.70 -12.08 0.32
C LYS A 84 -8.20 -12.94 1.49
N GLU A 85 -8.25 -12.38 2.70
CA GLU A 85 -8.79 -13.09 3.86
C GLU A 85 -10.29 -13.40 3.69
N LEU A 86 -11.06 -12.45 3.14
CA LEU A 86 -12.48 -12.64 2.83
C LEU A 86 -12.70 -13.67 1.70
N ALA A 87 -11.83 -13.69 0.68
CA ALA A 87 -11.87 -14.67 -0.39
C ALA A 87 -11.43 -16.09 0.04
N GLN A 88 -10.58 -16.20 1.06
CA GLN A 88 -10.23 -17.50 1.66
C GLN A 88 -11.32 -18.04 2.59
N LYS A 89 -12.12 -17.16 3.21
CA LYS A 89 -13.27 -17.52 4.05
C LYS A 89 -14.54 -17.84 3.25
N SER A 90 -14.58 -17.57 1.94
CA SER A 90 -15.71 -18.01 1.11
C SER A 90 -15.57 -19.49 0.75
N THR A 91 -16.37 -20.33 1.42
CA THR A 91 -16.63 -21.73 1.06
C THR A 91 -17.14 -21.83 -0.38
N PRO A 92 -16.81 -22.88 -1.17
CA PRO A 92 -17.33 -23.01 -2.53
C PRO A 92 -18.86 -22.95 -2.55
N LEU A 93 -19.42 -22.12 -3.42
CA LEU A 93 -20.86 -22.09 -3.69
C LEU A 93 -21.29 -23.50 -4.11
N GLN A 94 -22.08 -24.17 -3.27
CA GLN A 94 -22.78 -25.39 -3.66
C GLN A 94 -23.55 -25.12 -4.94
N GLN A 95 -23.17 -25.85 -5.99
CA GLN A 95 -23.83 -25.84 -7.29
C GLN A 95 -25.31 -26.17 -7.09
N LYS A 96 -26.18 -25.21 -7.38
CA LYS A 96 -27.62 -25.43 -7.35
C LYS A 96 -28.01 -26.21 -8.62
N PRO A 97 -28.78 -27.29 -8.53
CA PRO A 97 -29.16 -28.06 -9.71
C PRO A 97 -30.06 -27.24 -10.64
N SER A 98 -29.91 -27.49 -11.94
CA SER A 98 -30.63 -26.83 -13.02
C SER A 98 -32.12 -27.21 -13.04
N TYR A 99 -32.94 -26.30 -13.58
CA TYR A 99 -34.41 -26.36 -13.71
C TYR A 99 -34.96 -27.57 -14.50
N ALA A 100 -34.10 -28.37 -15.13
CA ALA A 100 -34.50 -29.54 -15.91
C ALA A 100 -35.01 -30.73 -15.05
N ALA A 101 -34.85 -30.68 -13.72
CA ALA A 101 -35.18 -31.79 -12.83
C ALA A 101 -36.67 -31.89 -12.39
N ALA A 102 -37.55 -31.00 -12.85
CA ALA A 102 -38.93 -30.90 -12.35
C ALA A 102 -40.02 -31.35 -13.34
N VAL A 103 -39.70 -32.11 -14.39
CA VAL A 103 -40.71 -32.67 -15.31
C VAL A 103 -40.91 -34.16 -15.05
N GLY A 104 -41.92 -34.49 -14.25
CA GLY A 104 -42.21 -35.87 -13.88
C GLY A 104 -43.58 -36.06 -13.22
N ASN A 105 -44.59 -36.18 -14.09
CA ASN A 105 -45.82 -36.96 -13.92
C ASN A 105 -47.06 -36.35 -13.23
N ASN A 106 -48.17 -36.63 -13.91
CA ASN A 106 -49.52 -36.10 -13.88
C ASN A 106 -50.44 -37.03 -13.04
N THR A 107 -51.39 -36.49 -12.26
CA THR A 107 -52.84 -36.84 -12.26
C THR A 107 -53.61 -36.23 -11.06
N PRO A 108 -54.95 -36.04 -11.16
CA PRO A 108 -55.66 -34.86 -10.65
C PRO A 108 -56.75 -35.16 -9.60
N SER A 109 -57.45 -34.09 -9.15
CA SER A 109 -58.84 -34.01 -8.59
C SER A 109 -58.87 -33.48 -7.13
N LYS A 110 -59.67 -32.49 -6.69
CA LYS A 110 -60.92 -31.87 -7.21
C LYS A 110 -61.03 -30.37 -6.88
N ILE A 111 -61.74 -29.70 -7.78
CA ILE A 111 -62.28 -28.34 -7.81
C ILE A 111 -63.50 -28.12 -6.89
N ASN A 112 -63.78 -26.85 -6.53
CA ASN A 112 -65.05 -26.13 -6.79
C ASN A 112 -64.91 -24.67 -6.26
N THR A 113 -64.57 -23.65 -7.07
CA THR A 113 -65.43 -22.78 -7.90
C THR A 113 -66.76 -22.33 -7.29
N PHE A 114 -66.87 -21.03 -7.00
CA PHE A 114 -68.07 -20.26 -7.32
C PHE A 114 -67.73 -19.21 -8.38
N ASP A 115 -68.56 -19.20 -9.40
CA ASP A 115 -68.35 -18.79 -10.79
C ASP A 115 -68.66 -17.29 -11.00
N ALA A 116 -67.76 -16.57 -11.67
CA ALA A 116 -67.86 -15.15 -11.99
C ALA A 116 -68.71 -14.90 -13.26
N LYS A 117 -69.95 -15.41 -13.27
CA LYS A 117 -70.93 -15.14 -14.35
C LYS A 117 -71.72 -13.84 -14.10
N SER A 118 -71.03 -12.74 -13.83
CA SER A 118 -71.64 -11.41 -13.74
C SER A 118 -70.84 -10.29 -14.40
N ILE A 119 -70.01 -10.59 -15.42
CA ILE A 119 -69.34 -9.53 -16.21
C ILE A 119 -69.48 -9.78 -17.72
N MET A 120 -70.61 -10.34 -18.16
CA MET A 120 -70.99 -10.42 -19.58
C MET A 120 -72.49 -10.13 -19.81
N GLN A 121 -73.14 -9.33 -18.94
CA GLN A 121 -74.57 -8.96 -19.09
C GLN A 121 -74.87 -7.46 -18.90
N GLN A 122 -73.87 -6.56 -18.82
CA GLN A 122 -74.14 -5.12 -18.60
C GLN A 122 -73.58 -4.13 -19.64
N MET A 123 -73.13 -4.58 -20.81
CA MET A 123 -72.75 -3.68 -21.91
C MET A 123 -73.41 -4.03 -23.26
N ALA A 124 -74.64 -4.54 -23.24
CA ALA A 124 -75.48 -4.71 -24.44
C ALA A 124 -76.84 -3.98 -24.34
N LEU A 125 -76.96 -2.95 -23.48
CA LEU A 125 -78.15 -2.10 -23.34
C LEU A 125 -77.88 -0.61 -23.66
N MET A 126 -76.91 -0.32 -24.52
CA MET A 126 -76.63 1.06 -24.98
C MET A 126 -76.39 1.15 -26.50
N MET A 127 -77.06 0.27 -27.25
CA MET A 127 -77.29 0.45 -28.68
C MET A 127 -78.78 0.21 -29.00
N THR A 128 -79.61 1.06 -28.40
CA THR A 128 -80.78 1.68 -29.03
C THR A 128 -80.61 3.17 -28.89
#